data_AF-A0A2T0QJR1-F1
#
_entry.id   AF-A0A2T0QJR1-F1
#
_cell.length_a   1.000
_cell.length_b   1.000
_cell.length_c   1.000
_cell.angle_alpha   90.00
_cell.angle_beta   90.00
_cell.angle_gamma   90.00
#
_symmetry.space_group_name_H-M   'P 1'
#
loop_
_entity.id
_entity.type
_entity.pdbx_description
1 polymer ?
#
loop_
_entity_poly.entity_id
_entity_poly.type
_entity_poly.pdbx_seq_one_letter_code
_entity_poly.pdbx_strand_id
1 'polypeptide(L)' 'MFWVKNAFQWGFCLSGHILCLVALFRENPYAGRKAIEEALAGNLCRCTGYHQIMSAALSAAEEAKTEAEPC' A
#
# COMPACT_ATOMS: atom_id res chain seq x y z
N MET A 1 1.63 8.54 4.16
CA MET A 1 2.62 7.44 4.11
C MET A 1 3.52 7.46 2.85
N PHE A 2 2.95 7.42 1.63
CA PHE A 2 3.73 7.24 0.39
C PHE A 2 4.77 8.33 0.11
N TRP A 3 4.47 9.59 0.46
CA TRP A 3 5.38 10.71 0.30
C TRP A 3 6.60 10.60 1.24
N VAL A 4 6.33 10.34 2.53
CA VAL A 4 7.36 10.19 3.58
C VAL A 4 8.32 9.02 3.30
N LYS A 5 7.80 7.94 2.69
CA LYS A 5 8.59 6.74 2.37
C LYS A 5 9.25 6.78 0.99
N ASN A 6 9.15 7.88 0.25
CA ASN A 6 9.66 7.99 -1.13
C ASN A 6 9.17 6.84 -2.03
N ALA A 7 7.88 6.49 -1.90
CA ALA A 7 7.26 5.33 -2.55
C ALA A 7 6.85 5.58 -4.02
N PHE A 8 7.23 6.72 -4.58
CA PHE A 8 7.07 7.04 -6.00
C PHE A 8 8.12 8.05 -6.44
N GLN A 9 8.41 8.10 -7.74
CA GLN A 9 9.25 9.14 -8.35
C GLN A 9 8.40 9.94 -9.34
N TRP A 10 8.19 9.38 -10.53
CA TRP A 10 7.39 9.97 -11.61
C TRP A 10 5.88 9.80 -11.39
N GLY A 11 5.47 8.93 -10.47
CA GLY A 11 4.07 8.81 -10.03
C GLY A 11 3.13 8.04 -10.96
N PHE A 12 3.54 7.66 -12.18
CA PHE A 12 2.66 7.00 -13.16
C PHE A 12 1.93 5.76 -12.61
N CYS A 13 2.65 4.89 -11.90
CA CYS A 13 2.06 3.67 -11.33
C CYS A 13 1.37 3.89 -9.99
N LEU A 14 1.50 5.07 -9.36
CA LEU A 14 1.11 5.28 -7.96
C LEU A 14 -0.41 5.14 -7.77
N SER A 15 -1.20 5.65 -8.69
CA SER A 15 -2.67 5.57 -8.64
C SER A 15 -3.17 4.13 -8.58
N GLY A 16 -2.61 3.24 -9.41
CA GLY A 16 -2.93 1.81 -9.41
C GLY A 16 -2.61 1.14 -8.08
N HIS A 17 -1.43 1.42 -7.51
CA HIS A 17 -1.03 0.90 -6.21
C HIS A 17 -1.98 1.38 -5.09
N ILE A 18 -2.33 2.68 -5.07
CA ILE A 18 -3.24 3.24 -4.05
C ILE A 18 -4.61 2.58 -4.14
N LEU A 19 -5.18 2.47 -5.34
CA LEU A 19 -6.52 1.88 -5.51
C LEU A 19 -6.58 0.41 -5.08
N CYS A 20 -5.56 -0.38 -5.43
CA CYS A 20 -5.48 -1.78 -4.99
C CYS A 20 -5.37 -1.91 -3.47
N LEU A 21 -4.59 -1.05 -2.81
CA LEU A 21 -4.45 -1.07 -1.35
C LEU A 21 -5.72 -0.60 -0.65
N VAL A 22 -6.39 0.43 -1.17
CA VAL A 22 -7.68 0.90 -0.64
C VAL A 22 -8.73 -0.20 -0.75
N ALA A 23 -8.80 -0.91 -1.89
CA ALA A 23 -9.70 -2.05 -2.04
C ALA A 23 -9.38 -3.15 -1.02
N LEU A 24 -8.11 -3.53 -0.91
CA LEU A 24 -7.64 -4.54 0.03
C LEU A 24 -8.00 -4.20 1.49
N PHE A 25 -7.72 -2.97 1.95
CA PHE A 25 -7.95 -2.59 3.34
C PHE A 25 -9.43 -2.39 3.68
N ARG A 26 -10.28 -2.08 2.70
CA ARG A 26 -11.73 -2.05 2.91
C ARG A 26 -12.32 -3.44 3.14
N GLU A 27 -11.77 -4.46 2.51
CA GLU A 27 -12.20 -5.86 2.68
C GLU A 27 -11.51 -6.53 3.86
N ASN A 28 -10.23 -6.23 4.08
CA ASN A 28 -9.41 -6.78 5.15
C ASN A 28 -8.55 -5.68 5.80
N PRO A 29 -9.07 -5.00 6.85
CA PRO A 29 -8.33 -3.95 7.56
C PRO A 29 -7.02 -4.43 8.20
N TYR A 30 -6.89 -5.74 8.46
CA TYR A 30 -5.71 -6.35 9.08
C TYR A 30 -4.80 -7.04 8.07
N ALA A 31 -4.90 -6.68 6.78
CA ALA A 31 -4.09 -7.28 5.72
C ALA A 31 -2.58 -7.18 6.02
N GLY A 32 -1.94 -8.34 6.06
CA GLY A 32 -0.50 -8.46 6.28
C GLY A 32 0.32 -8.34 4.99
N ARG A 33 1.64 -8.43 5.13
CA ARG A 33 2.60 -8.32 4.02
C ARG A 33 2.24 -9.16 2.80
N LYS A 34 1.90 -10.43 2.99
CA LYS A 34 1.60 -11.35 1.88
C LYS A 34 0.38 -10.91 1.07
N ALA A 35 -0.69 -10.48 1.75
CA ALA A 35 -1.90 -9.98 1.09
C ALA A 35 -1.62 -8.68 0.32
N ILE A 36 -0.76 -7.81 0.86
CA ILE A 36 -0.30 -6.59 0.18
C ILE A 36 0.52 -6.94 -1.08
N GLU A 37 1.45 -7.89 -0.99
CA GLU A 37 2.24 -8.34 -2.15
C GLU A 37 1.35 -8.91 -3.27
N GLU A 38 0.36 -9.73 -2.91
CA GLU A 38 -0.61 -10.30 -3.85
C GLU A 38 -1.48 -9.21 -4.49
N ALA A 39 -1.98 -8.25 -3.71
CA ALA A 39 -2.78 -7.14 -4.23
C ALA A 39 -2.00 -6.22 -5.18
N LEU A 40 -0.68 -6.10 -4.97
CA LEU A 40 0.19 -5.25 -5.78
C LEU A 40 0.84 -5.98 -6.97
N ALA A 41 0.75 -7.31 -7.04
CA ALA A 41 1.40 -8.11 -8.09
C ALA A 41 1.01 -7.71 -9.52
N GLY A 42 -0.21 -7.19 -9.71
CA GLY A 42 -0.70 -6.68 -10.99
C GLY A 42 -0.25 -5.25 -11.35
N ASN A 43 0.40 -4.53 -10.42
CA ASN A 43 0.80 -3.14 -10.61
C ASN A 43 2.32 -3.04 -10.81
N LEU A 44 2.74 -2.78 -12.04
CA LEU A 44 4.15 -2.66 -12.37
C LEU A 44 4.70 -1.29 -11.95
N CYS A 45 5.83 -1.30 -11.22
CA CYS A 45 6.58 -0.09 -10.89
C CYS A 45 8.01 -0.20 -11.44
N ARG A 46 8.39 0.73 -12.32
CA ARG A 46 9.74 0.76 -12.88
C ARG A 46 10.75 1.54 -12.03
N CYS A 47 10.27 2.47 -11.20
CA CYS A 47 11.12 3.49 -10.59
C CYS A 47 11.64 3.10 -9.20
N THR A 48 10.82 2.48 -8.35
CA THR A 48 11.12 2.34 -6.90
C THR A 48 11.67 0.98 -6.49
N GLY A 49 11.62 -0.03 -7.39
CA GLY A 49 12.03 -1.39 -7.06
C GLY A 49 11.17 -2.05 -5.97
N TYR A 50 9.93 -1.59 -5.78
CA TYR A 50 8.89 -2.12 -4.86
C TYR A 50 9.16 -2.01 -3.36
N HIS A 51 10.41 -1.93 -2.90
CA HIS A 51 10.71 -1.90 -1.46
C HIS A 51 10.04 -0.72 -0.73
N GLN A 52 10.10 0.49 -1.33
CA GLN A 52 9.49 1.68 -0.72
C GLN A 52 7.97 1.67 -0.79
N ILE A 53 7.39 1.09 -1.84
CA ILE A 53 5.95 0.89 -1.97
C ILE A 53 5.46 -0.07 -0.87
N MET A 54 6.17 -1.18 -0.67
CA MET A 54 5.85 -2.13 0.40
C MET A 54 5.96 -1.50 1.78
N SER A 55 7.01 -0.70 2.04
CA SER A 55 7.15 0.01 3.31
C SER A 55 6.02 1.01 3.55
N ALA A 56 5.61 1.75 2.51
CA ALA A 56 4.49 2.69 2.60
C ALA A 56 3.15 1.97 2.81
N ALA A 57 2.92 0.85 2.13
CA ALA A 57 1.70 0.05 2.24
C ALA A 57 1.56 -0.57 3.64
N LEU A 58 2.64 -1.11 4.21
CA LEU A 58 2.64 -1.63 5.58
C LEU A 58 2.37 -0.53 6.61
N SER A 59 2.98 0.65 6.45
CA SER A 59 2.68 1.81 7.31
C SER A 59 1.21 2.22 7.23
N ALA A 60 0.64 2.22 6.01
CA ALA A 60 -0.76 2.53 5.80
C ALA A 60 -1.70 1.47 6.42
N ALA A 61 -1.32 0.20 6.38
CA ALA A 61 -2.07 -0.88 7.03
C ALA A 61 -2.11 -0.70 8.55
N GLU A 62 -0.99 -0.35 9.19
CA GLU A 62 -0.95 -0.11 10.64
C GLU A 62 -1.81 1.10 11.05
N GLU A 63 -1.78 2.19 10.27
CA GLU A 63 -2.64 3.35 10.52
C GLU A 63 -4.13 3.01 10.31
N ALA A 64 -4.48 2.26 9.26
CA ALA A 64 -5.84 1.83 8.99
C ALA A 64 -6.43 0.94 10.09
N LYS A 65 -5.61 0.10 10.75
CA LYS A 65 -6.05 -0.68 11.94
C LYS A 65 -6.43 0.22 13.10
N THR A 66 -5.67 1.29 13.32
CA THR A 66 -5.89 2.23 14.42
C THR A 66 -7.19 3.02 14.23
N GLU A 67 -7.57 3.31 12.99
CA GLU A 67 -8.85 3.95 12.66
C GLU A 67 -10.04 2.97 12.62
N ALA A 68 -9.79 1.68 12.37
CA ALA A 68 -10.80 0.63 12.32
C ALA A 68 -11.21 0.08 13.68
N GLU A 69 -10.53 0.44 14.77
CA GLU A 69 -10.98 0.21 16.15
C GLU A 69 -11.70 1.44 16.74
N PRO A 70 -13.02 1.59 16.51
CA PRO A 70 -13.89 2.25 17.45
C PRO A 70 -14.77 1.20 18.15
N CYS A 71 -14.26 0.60 19.23
CA CYS A 71 -15.06 -0.02 20.30
C CYS A 71 -14.21 -0.28 21.55
#